data_AF-A0A1S3YIS2-F1
#
_entry.id   AF-A0A1S3YIS2-F1
#
_cell.length_a   1.000
_cell.length_b   1.000
_cell.length_c   1.000
_cell.angle_alpha   90.00
_cell.angle_beta   90.00
_cell.angle_gamma   90.00
#
_symmetry.space_group_name_H-M   'P 1'
#
loop_
_entity.id
_entity.type
_entity.pdbx_description
1 polymer ?
#
loop_
_entity_poly.entity_id
_entity_poly.type
_entity_poly.pdbx_seq_one_letter_code
_entity_poly.pdbx_strand_id
1 'polypeptide(L)'
;MMKRFTKQRSLVKPAKTRFATAFLTLHRMYEQKSNLKKLFVSDEYTNSAYGREARGRESADIILSPSFWNNVVHALKIGGPLVKVIRLVDGEQRPPMGYLYEAMDKAKEAIQVSFSDQRKYKRVFEIIDKRWDSKLHSPLHAAGLVLNPELFYDNEERILGDEPLWNGYYECIEKLIPEESVQDKITEQFSIYRNAEQLFGKNMAIRQRKTKSPVEWWKQYGHSTPDLQKFSIKVLSLTCSSSGCERNWSVFEHIHTKKKEQTNLETSQ
;
A
#
# COMPACT_ATOMS: atom_id res chain seq x y z
N MET A 1 -24.49 7.98 26.11
CA MET A 1 -25.29 7.09 25.23
C MET A 1 -24.42 6.29 24.25
N MET A 2 -23.86 6.88 23.18
CA MET A 2 -23.13 6.15 22.13
C MET A 2 -22.05 5.16 22.63
N LYS A 3 -21.17 5.60 23.54
CA LYS A 3 -20.12 4.73 24.13
C LYS A 3 -20.67 3.47 24.80
N ARG A 4 -21.85 3.50 25.42
CA ARG A 4 -22.44 2.31 26.06
C ARG A 4 -22.87 1.28 25.01
N PHE A 5 -23.57 1.74 23.98
CA PHE A 5 -24.05 0.87 22.89
C PHE A 5 -22.88 0.29 22.08
N THR A 6 -21.81 1.05 21.85
CA THR A 6 -20.62 0.58 21.12
C THR A 6 -19.62 -0.18 22.00
N LYS A 7 -19.98 -0.58 23.23
CA LYS A 7 -19.09 -1.27 24.19
C LYS A 7 -17.77 -0.53 24.39
N GLN A 8 -17.84 0.77 24.59
CA GLN A 8 -16.73 1.73 24.74
C GLN A 8 -15.82 1.86 23.51
N ARG A 9 -16.20 1.27 22.36
CA ARG A 9 -15.42 1.42 21.12
C ARG A 9 -15.71 2.76 20.48
N SER A 10 -14.65 3.53 20.22
CA SER A 10 -14.73 4.74 19.39
C SER A 10 -15.05 4.35 17.94
N LEU A 11 -16.00 5.06 17.33
CA LEU A 11 -16.29 4.92 15.90
C LEU A 11 -15.21 5.57 15.05
N VAL A 12 -14.73 6.74 15.47
CA VAL A 12 -13.64 7.43 14.79
C VAL A 12 -12.33 6.73 15.15
N LYS A 13 -11.59 6.33 14.12
CA LYS A 13 -10.25 5.77 14.26
C LYS A 13 -9.26 6.67 13.51
N PRO A 14 -8.56 7.57 14.24
CA PRO A 14 -7.56 8.44 13.66
C PRO A 14 -6.45 7.63 12.97
N ALA A 15 -6.02 8.09 11.82
CA ALA A 15 -4.82 7.63 11.12
C ALA A 15 -4.04 8.83 10.57
N LYS A 16 -2.78 8.59 10.20
CA LYS A 16 -1.89 9.65 9.72
C LYS A 16 -2.48 10.43 8.54
N THR A 17 -3.18 9.75 7.62
CA THR A 17 -3.84 10.39 6.49
C THR A 17 -5.34 10.53 6.70
N ARG A 18 -5.91 11.61 6.16
CA ARG A 18 -7.37 11.86 6.17
C ARG A 18 -8.14 10.73 5.49
N PHE A 19 -7.59 10.18 4.39
CA PHE A 19 -8.16 9.03 3.69
C PHE A 19 -8.20 7.77 4.58
N ALA A 20 -7.08 7.40 5.22
CA ALA A 20 -7.06 6.25 6.11
C ALA A 20 -7.99 6.44 7.31
N THR A 21 -8.12 7.66 7.83
CA THR A 21 -9.07 7.98 8.91
C THR A 21 -10.51 7.75 8.48
N ALA A 22 -10.90 8.23 7.29
CA ALA A 22 -12.25 8.02 6.75
C ALA A 22 -12.56 6.53 6.54
N PHE A 23 -11.65 5.79 5.90
CA PHE A 23 -11.83 4.36 5.67
C PHE A 23 -11.93 3.56 6.97
N LEU A 24 -11.03 3.81 7.93
CA LEU A 24 -11.03 3.11 9.21
C LEU A 24 -12.27 3.43 10.04
N THR A 25 -12.75 4.67 9.98
CA THR A 25 -14.00 5.08 10.63
C THR A 25 -15.18 4.34 10.01
N LEU A 26 -15.25 4.26 8.68
CA LEU A 26 -16.28 3.50 7.96
C LEU A 26 -16.26 2.01 8.33
N HIS A 27 -15.06 1.42 8.42
CA HIS A 27 -14.88 0.03 8.84
C HIS A 27 -15.35 -0.20 10.29
N ARG A 28 -15.03 0.72 11.21
CA ARG A 28 -15.50 0.66 12.61
C ARG A 28 -17.02 0.82 12.70
N MET A 29 -17.62 1.71 11.91
CA MET A 29 -19.07 1.83 11.83
C MET A 29 -19.71 0.52 11.38
N TYR A 30 -19.15 -0.15 10.37
CA TYR A 30 -19.63 -1.44 9.91
C TYR A 30 -19.54 -2.54 10.99
N GLU A 31 -18.41 -2.65 11.70
CA GLU A 31 -18.27 -3.57 12.84
C GLU A 31 -19.29 -3.29 13.96
N GLN A 32 -19.70 -2.03 14.12
CA GLN A 32 -20.70 -1.62 15.11
C GLN A 32 -22.12 -1.57 14.54
N LYS A 33 -22.38 -2.01 13.31
CA LYS A 33 -23.68 -1.90 12.63
C LYS A 33 -24.86 -2.32 13.51
N SER A 34 -24.80 -3.51 14.12
CA SER A 34 -25.88 -4.01 14.98
C SER A 34 -26.10 -3.12 16.21
N ASN A 35 -25.02 -2.70 16.86
CA ASN A 35 -25.06 -1.84 18.04
C ASN A 35 -25.58 -0.43 17.71
N LEU A 36 -25.19 0.10 16.56
CA LEU A 36 -25.68 1.38 16.06
C LEU A 36 -27.17 1.31 15.75
N LYS A 37 -27.64 0.27 15.05
CA LYS A 37 -29.08 0.09 14.83
C LYS A 37 -29.85 0.02 16.15
N LYS A 38 -29.36 -0.74 17.14
CA LYS A 38 -29.97 -0.81 18.47
C LYS A 38 -30.02 0.55 19.19
N LEU A 39 -28.97 1.36 19.06
CA LEU A 39 -28.94 2.72 19.61
C LEU A 39 -30.06 3.57 19.00
N PHE A 40 -30.14 3.63 17.66
CA PHE A 40 -31.05 4.53 16.96
C PHE A 40 -32.53 4.13 17.04
N VAL A 41 -32.84 2.88 17.39
CA VAL A 41 -34.24 2.44 17.67
C VAL A 41 -34.60 2.47 19.16
N SER A 42 -33.67 2.83 20.05
CA SER A 42 -33.93 2.81 21.49
C SER A 42 -34.79 4.00 21.93
N ASP A 43 -35.69 3.78 22.89
CA ASP A 43 -36.47 4.85 23.51
C ASP A 43 -35.59 5.94 24.11
N GLU A 44 -34.43 5.55 24.64
CA GLU A 44 -33.44 6.49 25.16
C GLU A 44 -32.96 7.48 24.10
N TYR A 45 -32.68 6.99 22.88
CA TYR A 45 -32.27 7.86 21.77
C TYR A 45 -33.43 8.72 21.29
N THR A 46 -34.59 8.11 21.03
CA THR A 46 -35.80 8.79 20.52
C THR A 46 -36.26 9.93 21.44
N ASN A 47 -36.21 9.71 22.76
CA ASN A 47 -36.63 10.71 23.75
C ASN A 47 -35.52 11.72 24.12
N SER A 48 -34.28 11.51 23.67
CA SER A 48 -33.18 12.44 23.93
C SER A 48 -33.32 13.77 23.17
N ALA A 49 -32.54 14.78 23.56
CA ALA A 49 -32.41 16.02 22.80
C ALA A 49 -31.95 15.74 21.36
N TYR A 50 -31.00 14.82 21.18
CA TYR A 50 -30.45 14.46 19.88
C TYR A 50 -31.50 13.81 18.96
N GLY A 51 -32.33 12.89 19.47
CA GLY A 51 -33.38 12.24 18.66
C GLY A 51 -34.50 13.20 18.23
N ARG A 52 -34.72 14.28 19.00
CA ARG A 52 -35.69 15.33 18.69
C ARG A 52 -35.18 16.40 17.72
N GLU A 53 -33.88 16.46 17.46
CA GLU A 53 -33.29 17.35 16.46
C GLU A 53 -33.44 16.78 15.04
N ALA A 54 -33.56 17.67 14.04
CA ALA A 54 -33.66 17.27 12.64
C ALA A 54 -32.47 16.42 12.18
N ARG A 55 -31.25 16.82 12.55
CA ARG A 55 -30.01 16.08 12.22
C ARG A 55 -29.95 14.70 12.87
N GLY A 56 -30.51 14.54 14.07
CA GLY A 56 -30.57 13.24 14.74
C GLY A 56 -31.52 12.28 14.05
N ARG A 57 -32.70 12.77 13.62
CA ARG A 57 -33.63 11.99 12.80
C ARG A 57 -33.00 11.56 11.47
N GLU A 58 -32.36 12.48 10.76
CA GLU A 58 -31.65 12.16 9.51
C GLU A 58 -30.55 11.11 9.74
N SER A 59 -29.79 11.23 10.83
CA SER A 59 -28.77 10.24 11.21
C SER A 59 -29.39 8.86 11.48
N ALA A 60 -30.56 8.81 12.12
CA ALA A 60 -31.31 7.58 12.35
C ALA A 60 -31.74 6.95 11.02
N ASP A 61 -32.31 7.73 10.11
CA ASP A 61 -32.76 7.26 8.80
C ASP A 61 -31.59 6.65 7.99
N ILE A 62 -30.43 7.31 7.99
CA ILE A 62 -29.20 6.81 7.36
C ILE A 62 -28.75 5.48 7.99
N ILE A 63 -28.68 5.41 9.33
CA ILE A 63 -28.19 4.22 10.04
C ILE A 63 -29.17 3.04 9.94
N LEU A 64 -30.47 3.30 9.81
CA LEU A 64 -31.46 2.24 9.67
C LEU A 64 -31.57 1.76 8.21
N SER A 65 -31.27 2.63 7.24
CA SER A 65 -31.32 2.33 5.80
C SER A 65 -30.48 1.11 5.38
N PRO A 66 -31.08 0.12 4.70
CA PRO A 66 -30.34 -0.98 4.08
C PRO A 66 -29.36 -0.51 3.00
N SER A 67 -29.74 0.50 2.19
CA SER A 67 -28.92 0.97 1.08
C SER A 67 -27.63 1.62 1.56
N PHE A 68 -27.68 2.36 2.67
CA PHE A 68 -26.48 2.92 3.32
C PHE A 68 -25.48 1.81 3.65
N TRP A 69 -25.91 0.74 4.33
CA TRP A 69 -25.01 -0.35 4.68
C TRP A 69 -24.51 -1.15 3.49
N ASN A 70 -25.31 -1.30 2.44
CA ASN A 70 -24.85 -1.93 1.20
C ASN A 70 -23.72 -1.11 0.56
N ASN A 71 -23.84 0.23 0.55
CA ASN A 71 -22.78 1.12 0.07
C ASN A 71 -21.54 1.09 0.97
N VAL A 72 -21.70 0.99 2.29
CA VAL A 72 -20.59 0.78 3.24
C VAL A 72 -19.83 -0.49 2.90
N VAL A 73 -20.53 -1.62 2.72
CA VAL A 73 -19.90 -2.92 2.36
C VAL A 73 -19.17 -2.80 1.02
N HIS A 74 -19.78 -2.14 0.04
CA HIS A 74 -19.16 -1.91 -1.27
C HIS A 74 -17.85 -1.12 -1.13
N ALA A 75 -17.87 0.00 -0.40
CA ALA A 75 -16.70 0.83 -0.15
C ALA A 75 -15.60 0.07 0.60
N LEU A 76 -15.96 -0.79 1.56
CA LEU A 76 -14.98 -1.61 2.30
C LEU A 76 -14.34 -2.70 1.42
N LYS A 77 -15.13 -3.35 0.56
CA LYS A 77 -14.63 -4.35 -0.40
C LYS A 77 -13.64 -3.75 -1.40
N ILE A 78 -13.88 -2.51 -1.83
CA ILE A 78 -12.99 -1.79 -2.74
C ILE A 78 -11.77 -1.20 -2.01
N GLY A 79 -12.01 -0.46 -0.93
CA GLY A 79 -10.96 0.28 -0.24
C GLY A 79 -10.03 -0.62 0.58
N GLY A 80 -10.50 -1.77 1.06
CA GLY A 80 -9.72 -2.70 1.89
C GLY A 80 -8.42 -3.15 1.23
N PRO A 81 -8.48 -3.73 0.02
CA PRO A 81 -7.27 -4.11 -0.74
C PRO A 81 -6.34 -2.92 -1.02
N LEU A 82 -6.87 -1.76 -1.44
CA LEU A 82 -6.06 -0.57 -1.71
C LEU A 82 -5.37 0.00 -0.47
N VAL A 83 -6.04 -0.04 0.69
CA VAL A 83 -5.43 0.36 1.97
C VAL A 83 -4.29 -0.57 2.37
N LYS A 84 -4.34 -1.86 2.00
CA LYS A 84 -3.20 -2.78 2.21
C LYS A 84 -1.99 -2.36 1.37
N VAL A 85 -2.20 -1.98 0.10
CA VAL A 85 -1.13 -1.45 -0.78
C VAL A 85 -0.52 -0.18 -0.21
N ILE A 86 -1.36 0.76 0.25
CA ILE A 86 -0.88 2.00 0.87
C ILE A 86 -0.03 1.71 2.12
N ARG A 87 -0.47 0.77 2.97
CA ARG A 87 0.29 0.36 4.16
C ARG A 87 1.62 -0.29 3.83
N LEU A 88 1.70 -1.03 2.72
CA LEU A 88 2.93 -1.63 2.24
C LEU A 88 3.97 -0.53 1.90
N VAL A 89 3.57 0.51 1.16
CA VAL A 89 4.48 1.59 0.76
C VAL A 89 4.83 2.56 1.89
N ASP A 90 3.96 2.69 2.89
CA ASP A 90 4.23 3.50 4.09
C ASP A 90 5.10 2.76 5.13
N GLY A 91 5.25 1.44 5.01
CA GLY A 91 6.04 0.60 5.89
C GLY A 91 7.54 0.86 5.74
N GLU A 92 8.23 1.13 6.85
CA GLU A 92 9.68 1.43 6.85
C GLU A 92 10.58 0.19 6.94
N GLN A 93 10.03 -0.98 7.31
CA GLN A 93 10.84 -2.14 7.65
C GLN A 93 11.36 -2.93 6.44
N ARG A 94 10.68 -2.87 5.28
CA ARG A 94 11.11 -3.56 4.06
C ARG A 94 10.94 -2.60 2.87
N PRO A 95 11.96 -2.42 2.02
CA PRO A 95 11.83 -1.60 0.83
C PRO A 95 10.65 -2.08 -0.05
N PRO A 96 9.66 -1.24 -0.33
CA PRO A 96 8.43 -1.66 -1.02
C PRO A 96 8.61 -1.85 -2.53
N MET A 97 9.74 -1.40 -3.11
CA MET A 97 9.98 -1.39 -4.56
C MET A 97 9.77 -2.75 -5.21
N GLY A 98 10.25 -3.81 -4.55
CA GLY A 98 10.09 -5.19 -5.04
C GLY A 98 8.70 -5.78 -4.93
N TYR A 99 7.74 -5.09 -4.31
CA TYR A 99 6.42 -5.66 -3.97
C TYR A 99 5.24 -4.84 -4.49
N LEU A 100 5.45 -3.55 -4.81
CA LEU A 100 4.34 -2.65 -5.10
C LEU A 100 3.53 -3.07 -6.34
N TYR A 101 4.20 -3.46 -7.42
CA TYR A 101 3.55 -3.90 -8.66
C TYR A 101 2.57 -5.05 -8.37
N GLU A 102 3.10 -6.13 -7.80
CA GLU A 102 2.31 -7.30 -7.40
C GLU A 102 1.20 -6.99 -6.39
N ALA A 103 1.47 -6.09 -5.44
CA ALA A 103 0.47 -5.70 -4.45
C ALA A 103 -0.72 -4.97 -5.11
N MET A 104 -0.48 -4.21 -6.17
CA MET A 104 -1.54 -3.55 -6.94
C MET A 104 -2.37 -4.56 -7.72
N ASP A 105 -1.74 -5.52 -8.39
CA ASP A 105 -2.42 -6.61 -9.10
C ASP A 105 -3.31 -7.42 -8.16
N LYS A 106 -2.74 -7.89 -7.04
CA LYS A 106 -3.49 -8.60 -5.99
C LYS A 106 -4.62 -7.76 -5.40
N ALA A 107 -4.47 -6.44 -5.35
CA ALA A 107 -5.55 -5.56 -4.92
C ALA A 107 -6.69 -5.53 -5.94
N LYS A 108 -6.39 -5.43 -7.24
CA LYS A 108 -7.40 -5.51 -8.32
C LYS A 108 -8.10 -6.88 -8.29
N GLU A 109 -7.36 -7.98 -8.19
CA GLU A 109 -7.92 -9.34 -8.08
C GLU A 109 -8.86 -9.48 -6.89
N ALA A 110 -8.43 -9.05 -5.69
CA ALA A 110 -9.26 -9.11 -4.49
C ALA A 110 -10.55 -8.28 -4.62
N ILE A 111 -10.49 -7.14 -5.30
CA ILE A 111 -11.67 -6.33 -5.62
C ILE A 111 -12.58 -7.12 -6.56
N GLN A 112 -12.05 -7.64 -7.67
CA GLN A 112 -12.82 -8.38 -8.66
C GLN A 112 -13.54 -9.59 -8.05
N VAL A 113 -12.84 -10.44 -7.29
CA VAL A 113 -13.42 -11.62 -6.63
C VAL A 113 -14.51 -11.25 -5.61
N SER A 114 -14.48 -10.02 -5.08
CA SER A 114 -15.48 -9.54 -4.11
C SER A 114 -16.85 -9.21 -4.71
N PHE A 115 -16.98 -9.19 -6.05
CA PHE A 115 -18.21 -8.82 -6.77
C PHE A 115 -18.53 -9.79 -7.90
N SER A 116 -19.81 -10.17 -8.01
CA SER A 116 -20.31 -10.96 -9.14
C SER A 116 -20.60 -10.15 -10.40
N ASP A 117 -20.75 -8.82 -10.28
CA ASP A 117 -21.09 -7.92 -11.38
C ASP A 117 -19.94 -6.92 -11.60
N GLN A 118 -19.34 -6.99 -12.78
CA GLN A 118 -18.24 -6.12 -13.20
C GLN A 118 -18.57 -4.64 -13.11
N ARG A 119 -19.84 -4.25 -13.31
CA ARG A 119 -20.29 -2.84 -13.25
C ARG A 119 -20.05 -2.22 -11.87
N LYS A 120 -19.91 -3.02 -10.82
CA LYS A 120 -19.66 -2.57 -9.45
C LYS A 120 -18.23 -2.07 -9.21
N TYR A 121 -17.26 -2.51 -10.01
CA TYR A 121 -15.85 -2.15 -9.84
C TYR A 121 -15.17 -1.63 -11.11
N LYS A 122 -15.78 -1.76 -12.30
CA LYS A 122 -15.21 -1.29 -13.57
C LYS A 122 -14.73 0.15 -13.51
N ARG A 123 -15.58 1.07 -13.04
CA ARG A 123 -15.22 2.49 -12.92
C ARG A 123 -14.06 2.72 -11.95
N VAL A 124 -13.93 1.86 -10.93
CA VAL A 124 -12.82 1.94 -9.98
C VAL A 124 -11.53 1.46 -10.64
N PHE A 125 -11.56 0.41 -11.46
CA PHE A 125 -10.38 -0.03 -12.22
C PHE A 125 -9.90 1.07 -13.17
N GLU A 126 -10.80 1.72 -13.90
CA GLU A 126 -10.45 2.87 -14.75
C GLU A 126 -9.73 3.99 -13.97
N ILE A 127 -10.15 4.24 -12.72
CA ILE A 127 -9.49 5.23 -11.84
C ILE A 127 -8.12 4.74 -11.36
N ILE A 128 -8.02 3.45 -11.00
CA ILE A 128 -6.77 2.83 -10.57
C ILE A 128 -5.77 2.88 -11.72
N ASP A 129 -6.13 2.39 -12.89
CA ASP A 129 -5.27 2.28 -14.07
C ASP A 129 -4.80 3.66 -14.52
N LYS A 130 -5.73 4.63 -14.63
CA LYS A 130 -5.35 6.02 -14.93
C LYS A 130 -4.34 6.58 -13.94
N ARG A 131 -4.49 6.30 -12.64
CA ARG A 131 -3.54 6.77 -11.60
C ARG A 131 -2.23 5.99 -11.62
N TRP A 132 -2.29 4.70 -11.91
CA TRP A 132 -1.15 3.84 -12.09
C TRP A 132 -0.28 4.40 -13.22
N ASP A 133 -0.80 4.47 -14.43
CA ASP A 133 -0.04 4.86 -15.62
C ASP A 133 0.48 6.31 -15.56
N SER A 134 -0.26 7.22 -14.93
CA SER A 134 0.12 8.64 -14.92
C SER A 134 1.01 9.08 -13.77
N LYS A 135 1.05 8.33 -12.65
CA LYS A 135 1.67 8.82 -11.40
C LYS A 135 2.40 7.77 -10.58
N LEU A 136 2.05 6.49 -10.68
CA LEU A 136 2.54 5.46 -9.75
C LEU A 136 3.33 4.36 -10.44
N HIS A 137 2.98 3.99 -11.66
CA HIS A 137 3.75 3.06 -12.48
C HIS A 137 5.01 3.77 -12.95
N SER A 138 6.14 3.13 -12.71
CA SER A 138 7.41 3.55 -13.29
C SER A 138 8.22 2.30 -13.64
N PRO A 139 9.17 2.40 -14.59
CA PRO A 139 10.13 1.34 -14.88
C PRO A 139 10.75 0.71 -13.63
N LEU A 140 10.95 1.48 -12.55
CA LEU A 140 11.48 0.99 -11.28
C LEU A 140 10.59 -0.06 -10.60
N HIS A 141 9.26 0.09 -10.67
CA HIS A 141 8.33 -0.85 -10.05
C HIS A 141 8.25 -2.16 -10.83
N ALA A 142 8.31 -2.09 -12.16
CA ALA A 142 8.42 -3.24 -13.03
C ALA A 142 9.72 -4.01 -12.76
N ALA A 143 10.85 -3.30 -12.75
CA ALA A 143 12.13 -3.89 -12.41
C ALA A 143 12.16 -4.45 -10.98
N GLY A 144 11.54 -3.76 -10.02
CA GLY A 144 11.40 -4.23 -8.66
C GLY A 144 10.72 -5.61 -8.58
N LEU A 145 9.63 -5.82 -9.31
CA LEU A 145 8.94 -7.12 -9.35
C LEU A 145 9.81 -8.21 -9.98
N VAL A 146 10.39 -7.95 -11.15
CA VAL A 146 11.26 -8.91 -11.88
C VAL A 146 12.43 -9.35 -11.01
N LEU A 147 13.01 -8.42 -10.25
CA LEU A 147 14.17 -8.66 -9.39
C LEU A 147 13.81 -9.19 -8.00
N ASN A 148 12.52 -9.36 -7.66
CA ASN A 148 12.13 -9.93 -6.38
C ASN A 148 12.17 -11.47 -6.44
N PRO A 149 13.08 -12.16 -5.74
CA PRO A 149 13.22 -13.60 -5.83
C PRO A 149 12.07 -14.39 -5.20
N GLU A 150 11.27 -13.80 -4.31
CA GLU A 150 10.05 -14.50 -3.89
C GLU A 150 9.02 -14.50 -5.02
N LEU A 151 8.73 -13.31 -5.56
CA LEU A 151 7.63 -13.12 -6.49
C LEU A 151 7.95 -13.62 -7.90
N PHE A 152 9.20 -13.44 -8.34
CA PHE A 152 9.65 -13.89 -9.66
C PHE A 152 9.47 -15.40 -9.81
N TYR A 153 10.06 -16.20 -8.93
CA TYR A 153 10.00 -17.66 -9.06
C TYR A 153 8.64 -18.25 -8.65
N ASP A 154 7.86 -17.61 -7.78
CA ASP A 154 6.50 -18.06 -7.47
C ASP A 154 5.53 -17.82 -8.64
N ASN A 155 5.84 -16.90 -9.56
CA ASN A 155 4.94 -16.45 -10.63
C ASN A 155 5.64 -16.36 -12.00
N GLU A 156 6.65 -17.21 -12.23
CA GLU A 156 7.57 -17.10 -13.36
C GLU A 156 6.84 -17.07 -14.71
N GLU A 157 5.90 -18.00 -14.93
CA GLU A 157 5.14 -18.08 -16.18
C GLU A 157 4.37 -16.78 -16.48
N ARG A 158 3.69 -16.23 -15.48
CA ARG A 158 2.94 -14.96 -15.62
C ARG A 158 3.88 -13.80 -15.90
N ILE A 159 4.99 -13.71 -15.16
CA ILE A 159 5.96 -12.62 -15.30
C ILE A 159 6.65 -12.67 -16.67
N LEU A 160 7.03 -13.86 -17.14
CA LEU A 160 7.63 -14.03 -18.46
C LEU A 160 6.67 -13.70 -19.60
N GLY A 161 5.36 -13.87 -19.41
CA GLY A 161 4.33 -13.53 -20.39
C GLY A 161 3.86 -12.07 -20.40
N ASP A 162 4.35 -11.22 -19.49
CA ASP A 162 3.90 -9.83 -19.34
C ASP A 162 4.82 -8.84 -20.08
N GLU A 163 4.54 -8.62 -21.37
CA GLU A 163 5.32 -7.70 -22.22
C GLU A 163 5.44 -6.27 -21.63
N PRO A 164 4.37 -5.61 -21.15
CA PRO A 164 4.49 -4.31 -20.48
C PRO A 164 5.45 -4.30 -19.29
N LEU A 165 5.47 -5.38 -18.49
CA LEU A 165 6.40 -5.52 -17.37
C LEU A 165 7.85 -5.58 -17.85
N TRP A 166 8.14 -6.35 -18.91
CA TRP A 166 9.49 -6.44 -19.49
C TRP A 166 9.96 -5.14 -20.11
N ASN A 167 9.08 -4.42 -20.83
CA ASN A 167 9.42 -3.10 -21.33
C ASN A 167 9.80 -2.16 -20.17
N GLY A 168 9.05 -2.18 -19.08
CA GLY A 168 9.40 -1.44 -17.86
C GLY A 168 10.74 -1.86 -17.25
N TYR A 169 11.09 -3.15 -17.26
CA TYR A 169 12.39 -3.63 -16.78
C TYR A 169 13.55 -3.10 -17.62
N TYR A 170 13.47 -3.20 -18.96
CA TYR A 170 14.54 -2.73 -19.85
C TYR A 170 14.67 -1.21 -19.84
N GLU A 171 13.55 -0.46 -19.87
CA GLU A 171 13.58 1.00 -19.71
C GLU A 171 14.26 1.42 -18.39
N CYS A 172 14.11 0.61 -17.34
CA CYS A 172 14.75 0.88 -16.06
C CYS A 172 16.27 0.71 -16.13
N ILE A 173 16.74 -0.31 -16.85
CA ILE A 173 18.18 -0.53 -17.08
C ILE A 173 18.75 0.65 -17.88
N GLU A 174 18.16 0.97 -19.03
CA GLU A 174 18.60 2.07 -19.91
C GLU A 174 18.67 3.41 -19.17
N LYS A 175 17.67 3.71 -18.32
CA LYS A 175 17.62 4.96 -17.54
C LYS A 175 18.64 5.02 -16.41
N LEU A 176 18.98 3.88 -15.78
CA LEU A 176 19.83 3.85 -14.58
C LEU A 176 21.29 3.52 -14.85
N ILE A 177 21.59 2.95 -16.03
CA ILE A 177 22.90 2.44 -16.42
C ILE A 177 23.32 3.13 -17.73
N PRO A 178 24.16 4.19 -17.67
CA PRO A 178 24.56 4.92 -18.88
C PRO A 178 25.45 4.14 -19.84
N GLU A 179 26.18 3.13 -19.34
CA GLU A 179 27.15 2.39 -20.13
C GLU A 179 26.52 1.14 -20.76
N GLU A 180 26.41 1.13 -22.08
CA GLU A 180 25.83 0.02 -22.87
C GLU A 180 26.50 -1.33 -22.56
N SER A 181 27.83 -1.35 -22.41
CA SER A 181 28.58 -2.56 -22.06
C SER A 181 28.12 -3.21 -20.74
N VAL A 182 27.63 -2.40 -19.79
CA VAL A 182 27.10 -2.88 -18.50
C VAL A 182 25.64 -3.31 -18.66
N GLN A 183 24.86 -2.65 -19.52
CA GLN A 183 23.50 -3.08 -19.84
C GLN A 183 23.50 -4.50 -20.45
N ASP A 184 24.41 -4.76 -21.39
CA ASP A 184 24.57 -6.08 -22.02
C ASP A 184 24.93 -7.15 -20.99
N LYS A 185 25.88 -6.86 -20.09
CA LYS A 185 26.26 -7.77 -18.99
C LYS A 185 25.09 -8.04 -18.03
N ILE A 186 24.30 -7.03 -17.69
CA ILE A 186 23.10 -7.21 -16.85
C ILE A 186 22.12 -8.15 -17.54
N THR A 187 21.90 -7.97 -18.85
CA THR A 187 20.99 -8.80 -19.65
C THR A 187 21.48 -10.24 -19.77
N GLU A 188 22.77 -10.45 -20.02
CA GLU A 188 23.38 -11.78 -20.06
C GLU A 188 23.28 -12.48 -18.69
N GLN A 189 23.67 -11.78 -17.62
CA GLN A 189 23.62 -12.30 -16.25
C GLN A 189 22.19 -12.58 -15.77
N PHE A 190 21.18 -11.92 -16.34
CA PHE A 190 19.78 -12.18 -16.00
C PHE A 190 19.37 -13.62 -16.29
N SER A 191 19.92 -14.25 -17.33
CA SER A 191 19.64 -15.66 -17.64
C SER A 191 20.01 -16.60 -16.50
N ILE A 192 21.16 -16.36 -15.84
CA ILE A 192 21.64 -17.14 -14.69
C ILE A 192 20.67 -17.01 -13.51
N TYR A 193 20.18 -15.80 -13.25
CA TYR A 193 19.15 -15.57 -12.23
C TYR A 193 17.85 -16.29 -12.61
N ARG A 194 17.31 -16.02 -13.81
CA ARG A 194 16.06 -16.62 -14.30
C ARG A 194 16.04 -18.13 -14.14
N ASN A 195 17.09 -18.82 -14.60
CA ASN A 195 17.17 -20.27 -14.58
C ASN A 195 17.53 -20.86 -13.21
N ALA A 196 17.67 -20.02 -12.17
CA ALA A 196 18.16 -20.39 -10.85
C ALA A 196 19.50 -21.14 -10.91
N GLU A 197 20.43 -20.67 -11.74
CA GLU A 197 21.73 -21.30 -11.90
C GLU A 197 22.72 -20.85 -10.79
N GLN A 198 23.85 -21.55 -10.71
CA GLN A 198 24.94 -21.25 -9.78
C GLN A 198 24.48 -21.09 -8.31
N LEU A 199 24.72 -19.94 -7.68
CA LEU A 199 24.35 -19.69 -6.29
C LEU A 199 22.83 -19.59 -6.08
N PHE A 200 22.07 -19.20 -7.10
CA PHE A 200 20.62 -19.02 -7.02
C PHE A 200 19.87 -20.35 -6.88
N GLY A 201 20.43 -21.44 -7.41
CA GLY A 201 19.89 -22.80 -7.35
C GLY A 201 20.27 -23.57 -6.09
N LYS A 202 21.10 -23.00 -5.22
CA LYS A 202 21.44 -23.66 -3.94
C LYS A 202 20.17 -23.77 -3.09
N ASN A 203 19.97 -24.93 -2.46
CA ASN A 203 18.83 -25.19 -1.57
C ASN A 203 18.63 -24.11 -0.50
N MET A 204 19.72 -23.51 0.02
CA MET A 204 19.63 -22.39 0.97
C MET A 204 19.06 -21.13 0.32
N ALA A 205 19.52 -20.78 -0.90
CA ALA A 205 19.02 -19.63 -1.64
C ALA A 205 17.52 -19.76 -1.92
N ILE A 206 17.08 -20.94 -2.37
CA ILE A 206 15.66 -21.24 -2.65
C ILE A 206 14.79 -21.07 -1.40
N ARG A 207 15.17 -21.70 -0.28
CA ARG A 207 14.40 -21.58 0.98
C ARG A 207 14.35 -20.14 1.49
N GLN A 208 15.39 -19.36 1.25
CA GLN A 208 15.50 -18.00 1.78
C GLN A 208 14.84 -16.92 0.92
N ARG A 209 14.32 -17.25 -0.27
CA ARG A 209 13.58 -16.31 -1.13
C ARG A 209 12.44 -15.61 -0.37
N LYS A 210 11.71 -16.36 0.46
CA LYS A 210 10.54 -15.89 1.23
C LYS A 210 10.87 -15.37 2.64
N THR A 211 12.06 -15.69 3.16
CA THR A 211 12.43 -15.35 4.54
C THR A 211 13.34 -14.13 4.63
N LYS A 212 14.11 -13.82 3.59
CA LYS A 212 14.98 -12.64 3.50
C LYS A 212 14.31 -11.52 2.73
N SER A 213 14.72 -10.29 2.99
CA SER A 213 14.36 -9.19 2.09
C SER A 213 15.06 -9.39 0.73
N PRO A 214 14.47 -8.93 -0.39
CA PRO A 214 15.09 -9.04 -1.71
C PRO A 214 16.51 -8.47 -1.76
N VAL A 215 16.74 -7.32 -1.12
CA VAL A 215 18.07 -6.70 -1.05
C VAL A 215 19.09 -7.60 -0.34
N GLU A 216 18.74 -8.18 0.80
CA GLU A 216 19.64 -9.10 1.53
C GLU A 216 19.88 -10.39 0.76
N TRP A 217 18.85 -10.91 0.10
CA TRP A 217 18.96 -12.11 -0.73
C TRP A 217 19.94 -11.87 -1.89
N TRP A 218 19.83 -10.75 -2.60
CA TRP A 218 20.77 -10.35 -3.66
C TRP A 218 22.18 -10.14 -3.13
N LYS A 219 22.36 -9.50 -1.97
CA LYS A 219 23.69 -9.36 -1.34
C LYS A 219 24.35 -10.71 -1.05
N GLN A 220 23.57 -11.73 -0.71
CA GLN A 220 24.11 -13.03 -0.32
C GLN A 220 24.33 -13.98 -1.51
N TYR A 221 23.39 -14.01 -2.46
CA TYR A 221 23.38 -15.01 -3.52
C TYR A 221 23.69 -14.47 -4.91
N GLY A 222 23.76 -13.14 -5.09
CA GLY A 222 24.04 -12.49 -6.37
C GLY A 222 25.49 -12.47 -6.82
N HIS A 223 26.44 -13.07 -6.07
CA HIS A 223 27.87 -13.01 -6.39
C HIS A 223 28.25 -13.61 -7.75
N SER A 224 27.43 -14.55 -8.25
CA SER A 224 27.53 -15.14 -9.58
C SER A 224 27.22 -14.18 -10.73
N THR A 225 26.60 -13.05 -10.43
CA THR A 225 26.10 -12.07 -11.40
C THR A 225 26.38 -10.66 -10.87
N PRO A 226 27.64 -10.20 -10.88
CA PRO A 226 28.04 -8.99 -10.15
C PRO A 226 27.37 -7.70 -10.64
N ASP A 227 27.09 -7.56 -11.94
CA ASP A 227 26.47 -6.36 -12.50
C ASP A 227 24.96 -6.36 -12.24
N LEU A 228 24.30 -7.50 -12.46
CA LEU A 228 22.90 -7.68 -12.09
C LEU A 228 22.69 -7.54 -10.58
N GLN A 229 23.61 -8.02 -9.75
CA GLN A 229 23.53 -7.88 -8.29
C GLN A 229 23.57 -6.40 -7.89
N LYS A 230 24.51 -5.63 -8.43
CA LYS A 230 24.60 -4.18 -8.16
C LYS A 230 23.34 -3.45 -8.62
N PHE A 231 22.86 -3.76 -9.82
CA PHE A 231 21.61 -3.20 -10.35
C PHE A 231 20.41 -3.56 -9.47
N SER A 232 20.28 -4.82 -9.08
CA SER A 232 19.19 -5.32 -8.26
C SER A 232 19.15 -4.66 -6.89
N ILE A 233 20.30 -4.56 -6.21
CA ILE A 233 20.41 -3.87 -4.93
C ILE A 233 20.06 -2.39 -5.09
N LYS A 234 20.52 -1.72 -6.17
CA LYS A 234 20.20 -0.32 -6.46
C LYS A 234 18.71 -0.10 -6.59
N VAL A 235 18.01 -0.88 -7.42
CA VAL A 235 16.56 -0.77 -7.64
C VAL A 235 15.78 -1.11 -6.36
N LEU A 236 16.05 -2.28 -5.77
CA LEU A 236 15.27 -2.80 -4.64
C LEU A 236 15.48 -2.02 -3.35
N SER A 237 16.54 -1.22 -3.22
CA SER A 237 16.77 -0.36 -2.04
C SER A 237 16.04 0.98 -2.10
N LEU A 238 15.40 1.31 -3.23
CA LEU A 238 14.65 2.56 -3.37
C LEU A 238 13.34 2.53 -2.58
N THR A 239 12.91 3.72 -2.13
CA THR A 239 11.61 3.91 -1.46
C THR A 239 10.53 4.25 -2.48
N CYS A 240 9.30 3.79 -2.24
CA CYS A 240 8.13 4.11 -3.07
C CYS A 240 7.25 5.22 -2.48
N SER A 241 7.65 5.81 -1.35
CA SER A 241 6.86 6.84 -0.66
C SER A 241 7.71 8.04 -0.25
N SER A 242 7.15 9.24 -0.42
CA SER A 242 7.67 10.49 0.14
C SER A 242 7.36 10.62 1.64
N SER A 243 6.46 9.79 2.17
CA SER A 243 5.98 9.87 3.56
C SER A 243 7.07 9.58 4.59
N GLY A 244 8.13 8.84 4.22
CA GLY A 244 9.34 8.69 5.03
C GLY A 244 10.11 10.01 5.17
N CYS A 245 10.21 10.79 4.09
CA CYS A 245 10.81 12.12 4.12
C CYS A 245 9.94 13.08 4.96
N GLU A 246 8.63 13.12 4.74
CA GLU A 246 7.70 13.97 5.50
C GLU A 246 7.74 13.72 7.02
N ARG A 247 7.98 12.48 7.45
CA ARG A 247 8.20 12.13 8.86
C ARG A 247 9.46 12.77 9.43
N ASN A 248 10.58 12.65 8.73
CA ASN A 248 11.81 13.31 9.14
C ASN A 248 11.61 14.83 9.18
N TRP A 249 11.01 15.43 8.15
CA TRP A 249 10.70 16.86 8.13
C TRP A 249 9.80 17.29 9.29
N SER A 250 8.77 16.52 9.67
CA SER A 250 7.92 16.85 10.83
C SER A 250 8.66 16.79 12.17
N VAL A 251 9.61 15.86 12.32
CA VAL A 251 10.47 15.77 13.51
C VAL A 251 11.47 16.93 13.54
N PHE A 252 12.08 17.24 12.40
CA PHE A 252 12.99 18.39 12.25
C PHE A 252 12.25 19.71 12.49
N GLU A 253 11.05 19.87 11.95
CA GLU A 253 10.20 21.05 12.15
C GLU A 253 9.83 21.22 13.63
N HIS A 254 9.53 20.14 14.35
CA HIS A 254 9.27 20.17 15.79
C HIS A 254 10.51 20.55 16.63
N ILE A 255 11.71 20.16 16.19
CA ILE A 255 12.98 20.56 16.80
C ILE A 255 13.28 22.05 16.54
N HIS A 256 12.99 22.54 15.33
CA HIS A 256 13.23 23.93 14.95
C HIS A 256 12.19 24.93 15.46
N THR A 257 10.94 24.52 15.69
CA THR A 257 9.90 25.37 16.31
C THR A 257 10.18 25.59 17.79
N LYS A 258 10.58 24.55 18.54
CA LYS A 258 10.98 24.70 19.95
C LYS A 258 12.17 25.65 20.16
N LYS A 259 13.12 25.67 19.23
CA LYS A 259 14.30 26.55 19.32
C LYS A 259 13.99 28.03 19.05
N LYS A 260 12.92 28.32 18.29
CA LYS A 260 12.44 29.70 18.03
C LYS A 260 11.57 30.27 19.16
N GLU A 261 10.86 29.44 19.91
CA GLU A 261 10.09 29.91 21.07
C GLU A 261 10.99 30.30 22.26
N GLN A 262 12.19 29.73 22.36
CA GLN A 262 13.14 30.05 23.44
C GLN A 262 14.01 31.29 23.20
N THR A 263 14.05 31.85 21.99
CA THR A 263 14.89 33.03 21.66
C THR A 263 14.12 34.35 21.65
N ASN A 264 12.79 34.33 21.83
CA ASN A 264 11.95 35.53 21.85
C ASN A 264 11.57 36.00 23.26
N LEU A 265 12.18 35.46 24.33
CA LEU A 265 11.81 35.75 25.73
C LEU A 265 12.89 36.50 26.53
N GLU A 266 14.01 36.94 25.93
CA GLU A 266 15.11 37.61 26.67
C GLU A 266 15.47 39.04 26.21
N THR A 267 14.61 39.73 25.47
CA THR A 267 14.82 41.16 25.20
C THR A 267 13.54 41.96 25.40
N SER A 268 13.21 42.20 26.67
CA SER A 268 12.32 43.27 27.12
C SER A 268 12.65 43.62 28.57
N GLN A 269 13.71 44.40 28.76
CA GLN A 269 13.87 45.36 29.86
C GLN A 269 14.48 46.63 29.28
#